data_AF-A0A0L6CYQ3-F1
#
_entry.id   AF-A0A0L6CYQ3-F1
#
_cell.length_a   1.000
_cell.length_b   1.000
_cell.length_c   1.000
_cell.angle_alpha   90.00
_cell.angle_beta   90.00
_cell.angle_gamma   90.00
#
_symmetry.space_group_name_H-M   'P 1'
#
loop_
_entity.id
_entity.type
_entity.pdbx_description
1 polymer ?
#
loop_
_entity_poly.entity_id
_entity_poly.type
_entity_poly.pdbx_seq_one_letter_code
_entity_poly.pdbx_strand_id
1 'polypeptide(L)'
;MAQALEGRAMADDILIGDTPKARRRRSRLDGLVAQGRLWKHATLSDIDGLLSPAEIADAFTFTLVRNPWDRMVSYYHWLREQSFDHPAVRLAASCDFGGFLEAPETQIVWAAQPARHYMTTADGVERCTLYLRLEHVAEDAGPLWSHLGFRLDLPRVNMSARGAYRSYYSDDQAAIVARIAAEDITRFGYRF
;
A
#
# COMPACT_ATOMS: atom_id res chain seq x y z
N MET A 1 -8.76 3.94 -5.02
CA MET A 1 -8.50 5.27 -4.42
C MET A 1 -7.70 6.18 -5.35
N ALA A 2 -6.40 5.93 -5.60
CA ALA A 2 -5.58 6.79 -6.48
C ALA A 2 -6.21 7.08 -7.86
N GLN A 3 -6.78 6.05 -8.51
CA GLN A 3 -7.48 6.23 -9.80
C GLN A 3 -8.75 7.10 -9.70
N ALA A 4 -9.43 7.12 -8.54
CA ALA A 4 -10.57 8.00 -8.34
C ALA A 4 -10.11 9.45 -8.05
N LEU A 5 -9.05 9.62 -7.26
CA LEU A 5 -8.47 10.92 -6.95
C LEU A 5 -7.90 11.62 -8.18
N GLU A 6 -7.28 10.90 -9.12
CA GLU A 6 -6.74 11.54 -10.33
C GLU A 6 -7.83 12.21 -11.20
N GLY A 7 -9.08 11.77 -11.10
CA GLY A 7 -10.22 12.41 -11.75
C GLY A 7 -10.48 13.83 -11.25
N ARG A 8 -10.01 14.15 -10.04
CA ARG A 8 -10.10 15.48 -9.41
C ARG A 8 -8.77 16.23 -9.37
N ALA A 9 -7.66 15.58 -9.77
CA ALA A 9 -6.35 16.20 -9.72
C ALA A 9 -6.22 17.38 -10.70
N MET A 10 -5.82 18.53 -10.18
CA MET A 10 -5.66 19.80 -10.90
C MET A 10 -4.37 19.87 -11.70
N ALA A 11 -4.08 21.01 -12.33
CA ALA A 11 -2.92 21.17 -13.18
C ALA A 11 -1.61 21.07 -12.39
N ASP A 12 -1.55 21.53 -11.15
CA ASP A 12 -0.30 21.61 -10.39
C ASP A 12 -0.10 20.42 -9.44
N ASP A 13 -1.08 19.52 -9.36
CA ASP A 13 -0.98 18.31 -8.54
C ASP A 13 0.09 17.35 -9.07
N ILE A 14 0.94 16.91 -8.14
CA ILE A 14 1.98 15.93 -8.36
C ILE A 14 1.39 14.53 -8.19
N LEU A 15 1.54 13.69 -9.22
CA LEU A 15 1.03 12.32 -9.23
C LEU A 15 2.20 11.34 -9.34
N ILE A 16 2.48 10.63 -8.25
CA ILE A 16 3.51 9.60 -8.19
C ILE A 16 2.82 8.23 -8.27
N GLY A 17 2.93 7.55 -9.41
CA GLY A 17 2.36 6.21 -9.59
C GLY A 17 2.02 5.84 -11.04
N ASP A 18 1.15 4.85 -11.19
CA ASP A 18 0.85 4.22 -12.49
C ASP A 18 -0.62 4.37 -12.93
N THR A 19 -1.39 5.25 -12.29
CA THR A 19 -2.75 5.57 -12.78
C THR A 19 -2.66 6.23 -14.16
N PRO A 20 -3.71 6.16 -15.01
CA PRO A 20 -3.65 6.70 -16.37
C PRO A 20 -3.15 8.15 -16.46
N LYS A 21 -3.59 9.04 -15.57
CA LYS A 21 -3.14 10.45 -15.52
C LYS A 21 -1.72 10.56 -14.98
N ALA A 22 -1.33 9.79 -13.98
CA ALA A 22 0.04 9.78 -13.46
C ALA A 22 1.05 9.37 -14.55
N ARG A 23 0.74 8.32 -15.33
CA ARG A 23 1.55 7.90 -16.48
C ARG A 23 1.70 9.00 -17.53
N ARG A 24 0.60 9.68 -17.89
CA ARG A 24 0.63 10.81 -18.83
C ARG A 24 1.42 12.02 -18.30
N ARG A 25 1.53 12.17 -16.98
CA ARG A 25 2.23 13.28 -16.31
C ARG A 25 3.60 12.90 -15.79
N ARG A 26 4.14 11.72 -16.12
CA ARG A 26 5.40 11.21 -15.56
C ARG A 26 6.57 12.18 -15.72
N SER A 27 6.66 12.88 -16.86
CA SER A 27 7.73 13.87 -17.11
C SER A 27 7.69 15.09 -16.18
N ARG A 28 6.61 15.31 -15.43
CA ARG A 28 6.54 16.38 -14.43
C ARG A 28 7.31 16.05 -13.15
N LEU A 29 7.72 14.79 -13.00
CA LEU A 29 8.60 14.38 -11.92
C LEU A 29 10.07 14.68 -12.27
N ASP A 30 10.38 14.99 -13.54
CA ASP A 30 11.72 15.29 -13.99
C ASP A 30 12.22 16.60 -13.38
N GLY A 31 13.38 16.56 -12.72
CA GLY A 31 13.97 17.72 -12.06
C GLY A 31 13.42 18.03 -10.67
N LEU A 32 12.42 17.30 -10.19
CA LEU A 32 12.04 17.37 -8.77
C LEU A 32 13.17 16.79 -7.91
N VAL A 33 13.47 17.47 -6.82
CA VAL A 33 14.46 17.04 -5.84
C VAL A 33 13.73 16.32 -4.72
N ALA A 34 14.08 15.05 -4.52
CA ALA A 34 13.60 14.27 -3.39
C ALA A 34 14.70 13.30 -2.91
N GLN A 35 14.66 12.91 -1.64
CA GLN A 35 15.63 11.99 -1.05
C GLN A 35 15.55 10.60 -1.69
N GLY A 36 14.34 10.13 -1.97
CA GLY A 36 14.07 8.79 -2.50
C GLY A 36 13.63 8.79 -3.96
N ARG A 37 13.20 7.61 -4.42
CA ARG A 37 12.69 7.44 -5.79
C ARG A 37 11.20 7.76 -5.84
N LEU A 38 10.82 8.71 -6.69
CA LEU A 38 9.42 9.11 -6.91
C LEU A 38 8.66 8.13 -7.82
N TRP A 39 8.51 6.88 -7.39
CA TRP A 39 7.81 5.82 -8.12
C TRP A 39 6.58 5.32 -7.37
N LYS A 40 5.80 4.44 -8.02
CA LYS A 40 4.68 3.78 -7.35
C LYS A 40 5.17 3.11 -6.05
N HIS A 41 4.46 3.38 -4.96
CA HIS A 41 4.78 2.96 -3.58
C HIS A 41 5.91 3.75 -2.89
N ALA A 42 6.30 4.92 -3.39
CA ALA A 42 7.10 5.88 -2.61
C ALA A 42 6.46 6.14 -1.23
N THR A 43 7.32 6.22 -0.21
CA THR A 43 6.97 6.52 1.19
C THR A 43 6.99 8.02 1.45
N LEU A 44 6.52 8.45 2.62
CA LEU A 44 6.70 9.85 3.04
C LEU A 44 8.18 10.24 3.22
N SER A 45 9.06 9.29 3.57
CA SER A 45 10.51 9.57 3.59
C SER A 45 11.08 9.75 2.19
N ASP A 46 10.57 9.03 1.17
CA ASP A 46 11.09 9.15 -0.20
C ASP A 46 10.83 10.52 -0.81
N ILE A 47 9.77 11.21 -0.39
CA ILE A 47 9.39 12.53 -0.89
C ILE A 47 10.00 13.68 -0.09
N ASP A 48 10.89 13.42 0.86
CA ASP A 48 11.63 14.47 1.57
C ASP A 48 12.43 15.32 0.58
N GLY A 49 12.36 16.64 0.69
CA GLY A 49 12.88 17.59 -0.30
C GLY A 49 11.84 18.04 -1.34
N LEU A 50 10.81 17.23 -1.61
CA LEU A 50 9.64 17.66 -2.38
C LEU A 50 8.60 18.33 -1.49
N LEU A 51 8.34 17.73 -0.33
CA LEU A 51 7.56 18.32 0.76
C LEU A 51 8.37 18.18 2.05
N SER A 52 8.48 19.25 2.81
CA SER A 52 9.12 19.24 4.11
C SER A 52 8.27 18.51 5.16
N PRO A 53 8.87 17.98 6.24
CA PRO A 53 8.10 17.40 7.34
C PRO A 53 7.05 18.33 7.94
N ALA A 54 7.26 19.65 7.91
CA ALA A 54 6.31 20.65 8.36
C ALA A 54 5.09 20.74 7.42
N GLU A 55 5.31 20.81 6.10
CA GLU A 55 4.22 20.80 5.12
C GLU A 55 3.42 19.50 5.19
N ILE A 56 4.08 18.36 5.41
CA ILE A 56 3.41 17.06 5.60
C ILE A 56 2.61 17.04 6.90
N ALA A 57 3.09 17.69 7.97
CA ALA A 57 2.37 17.78 9.24
C ALA A 57 1.07 18.60 9.13
N ASP A 58 1.04 19.60 8.25
CA ASP A 58 -0.13 20.42 7.96
C ASP A 58 -1.08 19.80 6.92
N ALA A 59 -0.63 18.75 6.21
CA ALA A 59 -1.41 18.05 5.21
C ALA A 59 -2.36 17.01 5.82
N PHE A 60 -3.46 16.75 5.13
CA PHE A 60 -4.29 15.57 5.38
C PHE A 60 -3.67 14.35 4.69
N THR A 61 -2.85 13.62 5.42
CA THR A 61 -2.20 12.39 4.94
C THR A 61 -3.09 11.18 5.21
N PHE A 62 -3.25 10.31 4.22
CA PHE A 62 -4.04 9.11 4.41
C PHE A 62 -3.56 7.97 3.53
N THR A 63 -3.91 6.75 3.92
CA THR A 63 -3.58 5.56 3.15
C THR A 63 -4.63 4.47 3.28
N LEU A 64 -4.54 3.48 2.39
CA LEU A 64 -5.34 2.28 2.46
C LEU A 64 -4.55 1.16 3.14
N VAL A 65 -5.18 0.46 4.06
CA VAL A 65 -4.72 -0.81 4.64
C VAL A 65 -5.67 -1.91 4.24
N ARG A 66 -5.25 -3.16 4.42
CA ARG A 66 -6.02 -4.34 4.04
C ARG A 66 -5.77 -5.44 5.05
N ASN A 67 -6.77 -6.29 5.29
CA ASN A 67 -6.60 -7.56 6.01
C ASN A 67 -5.28 -8.25 5.58
N PRO A 68 -4.31 -8.47 6.51
CA PRO A 68 -2.99 -8.97 6.17
C PRO A 68 -2.97 -10.36 5.53
N TRP A 69 -3.88 -11.25 5.94
CA TRP A 69 -4.02 -12.57 5.33
C TRP A 69 -4.51 -12.45 3.88
N ASP A 70 -5.52 -11.63 3.64
CA ASP A 70 -5.99 -11.37 2.28
C ASP A 70 -4.94 -10.65 1.42
N ARG A 71 -4.18 -9.70 2.02
CA ARG A 71 -3.08 -8.98 1.37
C ARG A 71 -1.98 -9.94 0.92
N MET A 72 -1.61 -10.91 1.74
CA MET A 72 -0.52 -11.85 1.43
C MET A 72 -0.89 -12.78 0.27
N VAL A 73 -2.09 -13.36 0.28
CA VAL A 73 -2.57 -14.17 -0.85
C VAL A 73 -2.70 -13.30 -2.12
N SER A 74 -3.18 -12.06 -1.99
CA SER A 74 -3.24 -11.12 -3.11
C SER A 74 -1.86 -10.81 -3.68
N TYR A 75 -0.86 -10.65 -2.82
CA TYR A 75 0.53 -10.35 -3.21
C TYR A 75 1.17 -11.54 -3.93
N TYR A 76 1.02 -12.76 -3.39
CA TYR A 76 1.50 -13.98 -4.04
C TYR A 76 0.94 -14.13 -5.46
N HIS A 77 -0.39 -14.05 -5.61
CA HIS A 77 -1.02 -14.16 -6.93
C HIS A 77 -0.63 -13.03 -7.88
N TRP A 78 -0.51 -11.80 -7.37
CA TRP A 78 0.00 -10.70 -8.20
C TRP A 78 1.43 -11.00 -8.69
N LEU A 79 2.33 -11.44 -7.82
CA LEU A 79 3.71 -11.81 -8.19
C LEU A 79 3.77 -12.94 -9.22
N ARG A 80 2.89 -13.94 -9.12
CA ARG A 80 2.76 -15.05 -10.08
C ARG A 80 2.47 -14.61 -11.51
N GLU A 81 1.88 -13.43 -11.69
CA GLU A 81 1.52 -12.85 -12.99
C GLU A 81 2.62 -11.90 -13.53
N GLN A 82 3.70 -11.67 -12.77
CA GLN A 82 4.78 -10.76 -13.16
C GLN A 82 5.95 -11.48 -13.82
N SER A 83 6.70 -10.75 -14.64
CA SER A 83 7.89 -11.26 -15.34
C SER A 83 9.12 -10.35 -15.22
N PHE A 84 9.07 -9.32 -14.38
CA PHE A 84 10.22 -8.44 -14.16
C PHE A 84 11.24 -9.07 -13.21
N ASP A 85 12.50 -8.67 -13.33
CA ASP A 85 13.59 -9.24 -12.55
C ASP A 85 13.56 -8.78 -11.09
N HIS A 86 12.93 -9.56 -10.22
CA HIS A 86 12.84 -9.30 -8.79
C HIS A 86 12.82 -10.60 -7.97
N PRO A 87 13.52 -10.67 -6.82
CA PRO A 87 13.59 -11.88 -5.99
C PRO A 87 12.23 -12.47 -5.63
N ALA A 88 11.28 -11.63 -5.19
CA ALA A 88 9.94 -12.10 -4.83
C ALA A 88 9.15 -12.68 -6.00
N VAL A 89 9.36 -12.18 -7.22
CA VAL A 89 8.73 -12.73 -8.44
C VAL A 89 9.27 -14.13 -8.72
N ARG A 90 10.60 -14.29 -8.68
CA ARG A 90 11.25 -15.60 -8.85
C ARG A 90 10.81 -16.60 -7.78
N LEU A 91 10.75 -16.17 -6.51
CA LEU A 91 10.32 -17.01 -5.41
C LEU A 91 8.89 -17.49 -5.60
N ALA A 92 7.93 -16.58 -5.81
CA ALA A 92 6.54 -16.94 -6.07
C ALA A 92 6.39 -17.84 -7.29
N ALA A 93 7.22 -17.65 -8.32
CA ALA A 93 7.24 -18.51 -9.50
C ALA A 93 7.70 -19.95 -9.21
N SER A 94 8.59 -20.13 -8.23
CA SER A 94 9.24 -21.41 -7.90
C SER A 94 8.52 -22.29 -6.88
N CYS A 95 7.55 -21.76 -6.12
CA CYS A 95 6.84 -22.51 -5.09
C CYS A 95 5.35 -22.20 -5.04
N ASP A 96 4.61 -23.01 -4.29
CA ASP A 96 3.21 -22.75 -3.96
C ASP A 96 3.08 -21.62 -2.93
N PHE A 97 1.83 -21.31 -2.55
CA PHE A 97 1.56 -20.25 -1.59
C PHE A 97 2.21 -20.51 -0.23
N GLY A 98 2.18 -21.76 0.24
CA GLY A 98 2.76 -22.15 1.54
C GLY A 98 4.26 -21.94 1.56
N GLY A 99 4.98 -22.48 0.56
CA GLY A 99 6.43 -22.29 0.43
C GLY A 99 6.82 -20.82 0.28
N PHE A 100 6.01 -20.00 -0.41
CA PHE A 100 6.27 -18.57 -0.53
C PHE A 100 6.12 -17.83 0.81
N LEU A 101 5.10 -18.17 1.58
CA LEU A 101 4.82 -17.59 2.90
C LEU A 101 5.87 -18.01 3.95
N GLU A 102 6.29 -19.27 3.91
CA GLU A 102 7.24 -19.85 4.85
C GLU A 102 8.68 -19.39 4.59
N ALA A 103 8.98 -18.92 3.38
CA ALA A 103 10.29 -18.38 3.04
C ALA A 103 10.73 -17.23 3.98
N PRO A 104 11.94 -17.29 4.56
CA PRO A 104 12.45 -16.26 5.48
C PRO A 104 12.48 -14.87 4.84
N GLU A 105 12.84 -14.76 3.56
CA GLU A 105 12.93 -13.45 2.89
C GLU A 105 11.56 -12.77 2.80
N THR A 106 10.50 -13.55 2.52
CA THR A 106 9.12 -13.04 2.51
C THR A 106 8.73 -12.50 3.89
N GLN A 107 8.96 -13.28 4.94
CA GLN A 107 8.60 -12.90 6.30
C GLN A 107 9.37 -11.67 6.79
N ILE A 108 10.68 -11.58 6.51
CA ILE A 108 11.52 -10.45 6.89
C ILE A 108 11.05 -9.16 6.22
N VAL A 109 10.86 -9.18 4.90
CA VAL A 109 10.43 -7.99 4.15
C VAL A 109 9.05 -7.52 4.61
N TRP A 110 8.13 -8.46 4.84
CA TRP A 110 6.79 -8.12 5.33
C TRP A 110 6.79 -7.53 6.74
N ALA A 111 7.56 -8.11 7.66
CA ALA A 111 7.68 -7.59 9.02
C ALA A 111 8.35 -6.20 9.06
N ALA A 112 9.21 -5.90 8.09
CA ALA A 112 9.87 -4.59 7.97
C ALA A 112 8.98 -3.49 7.38
N GLN A 113 7.80 -3.83 6.85
CA GLN A 113 6.91 -2.90 6.14
C GLN A 113 5.48 -2.89 6.73
N PRO A 114 5.31 -2.57 8.03
CA PRO A 114 3.98 -2.27 8.57
C PRO A 114 3.39 -1.02 7.92
N ALA A 115 2.09 -0.79 8.04
CA ALA A 115 1.43 0.33 7.38
C ALA A 115 2.08 1.70 7.70
N ARG A 116 2.59 1.87 8.93
CA ARG A 116 3.29 3.10 9.33
C ARG A 116 4.56 3.38 8.53
N HIS A 117 5.23 2.37 7.99
CA HIS A 117 6.48 2.54 7.23
C HIS A 117 6.27 3.50 6.05
N TYR A 118 5.13 3.40 5.37
CA TYR A 118 4.78 4.29 4.26
C TYR A 118 4.42 5.71 4.69
N MET A 119 4.05 5.87 5.96
CA MET A 119 3.56 7.11 6.55
C MET A 119 4.56 7.72 7.54
N THR A 120 5.80 7.24 7.59
CA THR A 120 6.87 7.82 8.41
C THR A 120 7.69 8.77 7.55
N THR A 121 7.82 10.02 8.00
CA THR A 121 8.66 11.05 7.37
C THR A 121 10.14 10.78 7.62
N ALA A 122 11.02 11.46 6.89
CA ALA A 122 12.47 11.26 6.99
C ALA A 122 13.05 11.58 8.39
N ASP A 123 12.35 12.40 9.18
CA ASP A 123 12.66 12.70 10.59
C ASP A 123 12.20 11.60 11.57
N GLY A 124 11.61 10.51 11.07
CA GLY A 124 11.16 9.36 11.86
C GLY A 124 9.77 9.52 12.48
N VAL A 125 9.03 10.59 12.16
CA VAL A 125 7.69 10.82 12.71
C VAL A 125 6.62 10.18 11.82
N GLU A 126 5.70 9.42 12.41
CA GLU A 126 4.54 8.94 11.67
C GLU A 126 3.54 10.09 11.42
N ARG A 127 3.23 10.36 10.16
CA ARG A 127 2.27 11.36 9.68
C ARG A 127 1.19 10.67 8.85
N CYS A 128 0.14 10.22 9.52
CA CYS A 128 -1.07 9.70 8.88
C CYS A 128 -2.30 10.18 9.63
N THR A 129 -3.07 11.08 9.01
CA THR A 129 -4.36 11.53 9.54
C THR A 129 -5.39 10.40 9.50
N LEU A 130 -5.38 9.55 8.48
CA LEU A 130 -6.38 8.48 8.33
C LEU A 130 -5.85 7.21 7.66
N TYR A 131 -6.04 6.07 8.33
CA TYR A 131 -5.94 4.75 7.72
C TYR A 131 -7.33 4.24 7.37
N LEU A 132 -7.53 3.82 6.12
CA LEU A 132 -8.80 3.28 5.63
C LEU A 132 -8.64 1.80 5.33
N ARG A 133 -9.48 0.95 5.93
CA ARG A 133 -9.48 -0.49 5.60
C ARG A 133 -10.17 -0.68 4.26
N LEU A 134 -9.51 -1.32 3.31
CA LEU A 134 -9.97 -1.50 1.94
C LEU A 134 -11.33 -2.20 1.86
N GLU A 135 -11.56 -3.14 2.76
CA GLU A 135 -12.80 -3.90 2.94
C GLU A 135 -13.93 -3.09 3.59
N HIS A 136 -13.60 -2.03 4.34
CA HIS A 136 -14.55 -1.20 5.09
C HIS A 136 -14.46 0.28 4.69
N VAL A 137 -14.04 0.59 3.45
CA VAL A 137 -13.83 1.99 3.03
C VAL A 137 -15.12 2.82 3.17
N ALA A 138 -16.29 2.22 2.93
CA ALA A 138 -17.56 2.91 3.11
C ALA A 138 -17.79 3.40 4.56
N GLU A 139 -17.31 2.63 5.53
CA GLU A 139 -17.39 2.93 6.96
C GLU A 139 -16.29 3.92 7.38
N ASP A 140 -15.07 3.66 6.92
CA ASP A 140 -13.87 4.39 7.38
C ASP A 140 -13.70 5.76 6.69
N ALA A 141 -14.31 5.99 5.52
CA ALA A 141 -14.03 7.18 4.70
C ALA A 141 -14.74 8.47 5.14
N GLY A 142 -15.57 8.44 6.19
CA GLY A 142 -16.26 9.63 6.71
C GLY A 142 -15.35 10.86 6.91
N PRO A 143 -14.23 10.74 7.65
CA PRO A 143 -13.29 11.84 7.84
C PRO A 143 -12.66 12.33 6.54
N LEU A 144 -12.33 11.42 5.62
CA LEU A 144 -11.79 11.79 4.30
C LEU A 144 -12.81 12.58 3.48
N TRP A 145 -14.07 12.16 3.45
CA TRP A 145 -15.13 12.89 2.74
C TRP A 145 -15.38 14.26 3.35
N SER A 146 -15.31 14.37 4.68
CA SER A 146 -15.42 15.66 5.36
C SER A 146 -14.28 16.58 5.00
N HIS A 147 -13.05 16.07 4.91
CA HIS A 147 -11.89 16.86 4.52
C HIS A 147 -11.94 17.30 3.05
N LEU A 148 -12.29 16.37 2.14
CA LEU A 148 -12.35 16.64 0.70
C LEU A 148 -13.55 17.52 0.30
N GLY A 149 -14.62 17.53 1.08
CA GLY A 149 -15.88 18.20 0.73
C GLY A 149 -16.69 17.49 -0.36
N PHE A 150 -16.28 16.27 -0.75
CA PHE A 150 -16.98 15.44 -1.73
C PHE A 150 -16.70 13.95 -1.49
N ARG A 151 -17.53 13.10 -2.11
CA ARG A 151 -17.33 11.64 -2.12
C ARG A 151 -16.73 11.19 -3.45
N LEU A 152 -15.88 10.16 -3.40
CA LEU A 152 -15.39 9.49 -4.59
C LEU A 152 -16.16 8.19 -4.81
N ASP A 153 -16.47 7.89 -6.06
CA ASP A 153 -16.82 6.54 -6.46
C ASP A 153 -15.53 5.71 -6.58
N LEU A 154 -15.48 4.55 -5.92
CA LEU A 154 -14.29 3.72 -5.84
C LEU A 154 -14.50 2.47 -6.70
N PRO A 155 -14.01 2.48 -7.96
CA PRO A 155 -14.15 1.32 -8.81
C PRO A 155 -13.34 0.15 -8.24
N ARG A 156 -13.89 -1.06 -8.37
CA ARG A 156 -13.16 -2.30 -8.08
C ARG A 156 -12.16 -2.56 -9.20
N VAL A 157 -10.89 -2.25 -8.95
CA VAL A 157 -9.77 -2.42 -9.88
C VAL A 157 -8.66 -3.27 -9.24
N ASN A 158 -7.77 -3.83 -10.06
CA ASN A 158 -6.67 -4.70 -9.63
C ASN A 158 -7.12 -5.96 -8.87
N MET A 159 -8.17 -6.62 -9.36
CA MET A 159 -8.58 -7.92 -8.83
C MET A 159 -7.68 -9.03 -9.36
N SER A 160 -7.06 -9.80 -8.47
CA SER A 160 -6.36 -11.04 -8.84
C SER A 160 -7.34 -12.19 -8.98
N ALA A 161 -7.09 -13.10 -9.93
CA ALA A 161 -7.91 -14.29 -10.16
C ALA A 161 -7.56 -15.38 -9.12
N ARG A 162 -8.33 -15.43 -8.03
CA ARG A 162 -8.09 -16.36 -6.90
C ARG A 162 -9.35 -16.63 -6.08
N GLY A 163 -9.31 -17.67 -5.25
CA GLY A 163 -10.37 -18.04 -4.30
C GLY A 163 -10.40 -17.15 -3.04
N ALA A 164 -11.25 -17.53 -2.09
CA ALA A 164 -11.31 -16.88 -0.78
C ALA A 164 -10.00 -17.10 -0.02
N TYR A 165 -9.40 -16.03 0.55
CA TYR A 165 -8.06 -16.10 1.13
C TYR A 165 -7.94 -17.17 2.23
N ARG A 166 -9.00 -17.43 3.00
CA ARG A 166 -8.99 -18.43 4.09
C ARG A 166 -8.65 -19.83 3.62
N SER A 167 -9.02 -20.21 2.38
CA SER A 167 -8.75 -21.55 1.85
C SER A 167 -7.27 -21.79 1.49
N TYR A 168 -6.42 -20.76 1.56
CA TYR A 168 -4.99 -20.86 1.25
C TYR A 168 -4.14 -21.20 2.47
N TYR A 169 -4.71 -21.17 3.68
CA TYR A 169 -3.96 -21.29 4.93
C TYR A 169 -4.33 -22.57 5.66
N SER A 170 -3.31 -23.26 6.18
CA SER A 170 -3.43 -24.01 7.42
C SER A 170 -3.41 -23.07 8.63
N ASP A 171 -3.74 -23.60 9.82
CA ASP A 171 -3.69 -22.82 11.07
C ASP A 171 -2.27 -22.28 11.35
N ASP A 172 -1.24 -23.10 11.12
CA ASP A 172 0.16 -22.69 11.29
C ASP A 172 0.56 -21.56 10.34
N GLN A 173 0.10 -21.64 9.08
CA GLN A 173 0.35 -20.60 8.08
C GLN A 173 -0.40 -19.30 8.41
N ALA A 174 -1.63 -19.39 8.92
CA ALA A 174 -2.36 -18.23 9.40
C ALA A 174 -1.63 -17.57 10.59
N ALA A 175 -1.00 -18.36 11.46
CA ALA A 175 -0.21 -17.89 12.58
C ALA A 175 1.10 -17.19 12.15
N ILE A 176 1.72 -17.58 11.02
CA ILE A 176 2.86 -16.86 10.45
C ILE A 176 2.47 -15.41 10.14
N VAL A 177 1.37 -15.20 9.42
CA VAL A 177 0.87 -13.86 9.09
C VAL A 177 0.51 -13.09 10.35
N ALA A 178 -0.13 -13.75 11.33
CA ALA A 178 -0.47 -13.15 12.61
C ALA A 178 0.76 -12.56 13.33
N ARG A 179 1.89 -13.26 13.26
CA ARG A 179 3.17 -12.81 13.85
C ARG A 179 3.83 -11.69 13.06
N ILE A 180 4.00 -11.84 11.75
CA ILE A 180 4.76 -10.86 10.94
C ILE A 180 3.98 -9.56 10.72
N ALA A 181 2.65 -9.58 10.81
CA ALA A 181 1.79 -8.41 10.68
C ALA A 181 1.10 -8.03 12.01
N ALA A 182 1.65 -8.46 13.15
CA ALA A 182 1.04 -8.31 14.47
C ALA A 182 0.66 -6.85 14.80
N GLU A 183 1.51 -5.91 14.39
CA GLU A 183 1.26 -4.48 14.54
C GLU A 183 0.00 -4.03 13.81
N ASP A 184 -0.07 -4.25 12.50
CA ASP A 184 -1.21 -3.84 11.68
C ASP A 184 -2.48 -4.57 12.12
N ILE A 185 -2.38 -5.85 12.51
CA ILE A 185 -3.51 -6.63 13.03
C ILE A 185 -4.07 -5.98 14.29
N THR A 186 -3.20 -5.69 15.27
CA THR A 186 -3.59 -5.08 16.54
C THR A 186 -4.17 -3.69 16.31
N ARG A 187 -3.50 -2.88 15.48
CA ARG A 187 -3.86 -1.50 15.21
C ARG A 187 -5.20 -1.35 14.50
N PHE A 188 -5.49 -2.23 13.54
CA PHE A 188 -6.68 -2.13 12.69
C PHE A 188 -7.79 -3.14 13.06
N GLY A 189 -7.58 -3.92 14.12
CA GLY A 189 -8.58 -4.86 14.65
C GLY A 189 -8.86 -6.05 13.73
N TYR A 190 -7.88 -6.47 12.92
CA TYR A 190 -8.06 -7.59 12.02
C TYR A 190 -8.15 -8.93 12.76
N ARG A 191 -8.90 -9.86 12.17
CA ARG A 191 -9.01 -11.26 12.63
C ARG A 191 -9.02 -12.17 11.41
N PHE A 192 -8.50 -13.38 11.60
CA PHE A 192 -8.52 -14.40 10.57
C PHE A 192 -9.96 -14.90 10.35
#